data_AF-A0A938LKF5-F1
#
_entry.id   AF-A0A938LKF5-F1
#
_cell.length_a   1.000
_cell.length_b   1.000
_cell.length_c   1.000
_cell.angle_alpha   90.00
_cell.angle_beta   90.00
_cell.angle_gamma   90.00
#
_symmetry.space_group_name_H-M   'P 1'
#
loop_
_entity.id
_entity.type
_entity.pdbx_description
1 polymer ?
#
loop_
_entity_poly.entity_id
_entity_poly.type
_entity_poly.pdbx_seq_one_letter_code
_entity_poly.pdbx_strand_id
1 'polypeptide(L)'
;MRLETHNGILSDSPTDEQIWDALASVNDADNEMVYAILTRSDKPAAYIVASGGPKAYSVEYHEQDKDYAAEGDVPYELVAFLFTSYNRGDDAWRAKVRWQEVTLPPAGARWAAPALVLVLVLLVVVAVLLYKMAQ
;
A
#
# COMPACT_ATOMS: atom_id res chain seq x y z
N MET A 1 1.72 -2.05 14.64
CA MET A 1 1.99 -2.17 13.19
C MET A 1 1.30 -3.44 12.72
N ARG A 2 0.53 -3.44 11.64
CA ARG A 2 -0.12 -4.64 11.09
C ARG A 2 0.29 -4.83 9.63
N LEU A 3 0.81 -5.99 9.28
CA LEU A 3 1.18 -6.36 7.91
C LEU A 3 0.09 -7.24 7.29
N GLU A 4 -0.37 -6.83 6.12
CA GLU A 4 -1.38 -7.50 5.32
C GLU A 4 -0.90 -7.68 3.90
N THR A 5 -1.39 -8.73 3.25
CA THR A 5 -1.20 -8.96 1.82
C THR A 5 -2.54 -9.28 1.17
N HIS A 6 -2.54 -9.48 -0.16
CA HIS A 6 -3.68 -10.04 -0.88
C HIS A 6 -4.25 -11.33 -0.28
N ASN A 7 -3.43 -12.13 0.43
CA ASN A 7 -3.83 -13.37 1.08
C ASN A 7 -4.38 -13.17 2.51
N GLY A 8 -4.45 -11.93 3.00
CA GLY A 8 -4.96 -11.58 4.32
C GLY A 8 -3.90 -11.04 5.28
N ILE A 9 -4.25 -11.02 6.57
CA ILE A 9 -3.37 -10.53 7.64
C ILE A 9 -2.25 -11.54 7.89
N LEU A 10 -1.00 -11.09 7.80
CA LEU A 10 0.18 -11.90 8.10
C LEU A 10 0.62 -11.75 9.56
N SER A 11 0.64 -10.53 10.10
CA SER A 11 1.14 -10.26 11.46
C SER A 11 0.64 -8.93 12.01
N ASP A 12 0.28 -8.89 13.30
CA ASP A 12 -0.06 -7.67 14.06
C ASP A 12 1.16 -7.01 14.74
N SER A 13 2.37 -7.53 14.48
CA SER A 13 3.66 -6.96 14.88
C SER A 13 4.77 -7.56 14.00
N PRO A 14 4.85 -7.16 12.72
CA PRO A 14 5.75 -7.79 11.77
C PRO A 14 7.22 -7.54 12.08
N THR A 15 8.04 -8.58 11.97
CA THR A 15 9.50 -8.44 11.93
C THR A 15 9.94 -7.95 10.56
N ASP A 16 11.18 -7.46 10.46
CA ASP A 16 11.73 -7.07 9.15
C ASP A 16 11.78 -8.27 8.20
N GLU A 17 12.15 -9.46 8.69
CA GLU A 17 12.14 -10.71 7.91
C GLU A 17 10.75 -11.02 7.35
N GLN A 18 9.70 -10.90 8.16
CA GLN A 18 8.32 -11.09 7.70
C GLN A 18 7.90 -10.06 6.63
N ILE A 19 8.41 -8.83 6.71
CA ILE A 19 8.21 -7.80 5.68
C ILE A 19 8.92 -8.21 4.38
N TRP A 20 10.18 -8.65 4.45
CA TRP A 20 10.93 -9.11 3.28
C TRP A 20 10.24 -10.28 2.60
N ASP A 21 9.80 -11.28 3.36
CA ASP A 21 9.09 -12.45 2.84
C ASP A 21 7.76 -12.06 2.18
N ALA A 22 6.99 -11.18 2.82
CA ALA A 22 5.75 -10.67 2.27
C ALA A 22 5.99 -9.94 0.94
N LEU A 23 7.01 -9.07 0.89
CA LEU A 23 7.36 -8.34 -0.34
C LEU A 23 7.91 -9.28 -1.43
N ALA A 24 8.68 -10.30 -1.07
CA ALA A 24 9.17 -11.31 -2.02
C ALA A 24 8.00 -12.09 -2.65
N SER A 25 6.97 -12.41 -1.86
CA SER A 25 5.75 -13.02 -2.40
C SER A 25 4.99 -12.13 -3.38
N VAL A 26 5.12 -10.80 -3.24
CA VAL A 26 4.58 -9.83 -4.22
C VAL A 26 5.42 -9.82 -5.50
N ASN A 27 6.74 -9.95 -5.37
CA ASN A 27 7.67 -9.97 -6.51
C ASN A 27 7.46 -11.17 -7.43
N ASP A 28 7.17 -12.34 -6.86
CA ASP A 28 7.13 -13.61 -7.59
C ASP A 28 5.75 -13.94 -8.18
N ALA A 29 4.76 -13.06 -7.99
CA ALA A 29 3.41 -13.27 -8.52
C ALA A 29 3.34 -12.92 -10.01
N ASP A 30 3.22 -13.95 -10.85
CA ASP A 30 3.31 -13.80 -12.31
C ASP A 30 2.18 -12.96 -12.94
N ASN A 31 1.00 -12.78 -12.32
CA ASN A 31 -0.12 -12.05 -12.95
C ASN A 31 -1.25 -11.55 -12.01
N GLU A 32 -1.11 -11.62 -10.69
CA GLU A 32 -2.15 -11.15 -9.77
C GLU A 32 -1.84 -9.74 -9.27
N MET A 33 -2.88 -8.93 -9.02
CA MET A 33 -2.74 -7.63 -8.34
C MET A 33 -2.31 -7.87 -6.89
N VAL A 34 -1.03 -8.13 -6.69
CA VAL A 34 -0.48 -8.40 -5.37
C VAL A 34 -0.12 -7.10 -4.69
N TYR A 35 -0.52 -7.00 -3.42
CA TYR A 35 -0.21 -5.87 -2.56
C TYR A 35 0.33 -6.34 -1.22
N ALA A 36 1.09 -5.46 -0.58
CA ALA A 36 1.44 -5.52 0.83
C ALA A 36 1.09 -4.18 1.48
N ILE A 37 0.39 -4.20 2.61
CA ILE A 37 0.00 -3.01 3.38
C ILE A 37 0.59 -3.14 4.78
N LEU A 38 1.25 -2.08 5.24
CA LEU A 38 1.74 -1.96 6.60
C LEU A 38 1.04 -0.79 7.30
N THR A 39 0.15 -1.12 8.22
CA THR A 39 -0.75 -0.18 8.91
C THR A 39 -0.27 0.12 10.32
N ARG A 40 -0.23 1.41 10.68
CA ARG A 40 -0.07 1.89 12.06
C ARG A 40 -1.42 1.92 12.76
N SER A 41 -1.42 1.61 14.05
CA SER A 41 -2.63 1.55 14.88
C SER A 41 -3.02 2.92 15.48
N ASP A 42 -2.50 4.01 14.93
CA ASP A 42 -2.81 5.38 15.34
C ASP A 42 -4.21 5.82 14.86
N LYS A 43 -4.63 7.01 15.34
CA LYS A 43 -5.90 7.64 14.97
C LYS A 43 -5.64 9.09 14.53
N PRO A 44 -5.83 9.45 13.23
CA PRO A 44 -6.21 8.57 12.13
C PRO A 44 -5.13 7.52 11.83
N ALA A 45 -5.53 6.38 11.27
CA ALA A 45 -4.61 5.30 10.95
C ALA A 45 -3.73 5.70 9.76
N ALA A 46 -2.41 5.60 9.92
CA ALA A 46 -1.47 5.78 8.83
C ALA A 46 -1.07 4.42 8.23
N TYR A 47 -0.86 4.34 6.92
CA TYR A 47 -0.39 3.10 6.29
C TYR A 47 0.54 3.39 5.11
N ILE A 48 1.40 2.43 4.78
CA ILE A 48 2.16 2.38 3.52
C ILE A 48 1.76 1.12 2.77
N VAL A 49 1.53 1.23 1.47
CA VAL A 49 1.15 0.13 0.58
C VAL A 49 2.11 0.07 -0.60
N ALA A 50 2.47 -1.15 -0.98
CA ALA A 50 3.14 -1.43 -2.23
C ALA A 50 2.23 -2.35 -3.04
N SER A 51 2.08 -2.03 -4.32
CA SER A 51 1.37 -2.88 -5.29
C SER A 51 2.15 -2.92 -6.60
N GLY A 52 2.11 -4.04 -7.30
CA GLY A 52 2.86 -4.18 -8.55
C GLY A 52 3.32 -5.61 -8.79
N GLY A 53 4.40 -5.75 -9.55
CA GLY A 53 4.97 -7.04 -9.93
C GLY A 53 6.48 -6.98 -10.11
N PRO A 54 7.10 -8.04 -10.68
CA PRO A 54 8.54 -8.34 -10.54
C PRO A 54 9.55 -7.28 -11.03
N LYS A 55 9.09 -6.19 -11.64
CA LYS A 55 9.96 -5.17 -12.27
C LYS A 55 9.71 -3.76 -11.78
N ALA A 56 8.53 -3.49 -11.22
CA ALA A 56 8.09 -2.14 -10.89
C ALA A 56 6.96 -2.20 -9.87
N TYR A 57 7.14 -1.44 -8.79
CA TYR A 57 6.12 -1.25 -7.77
C TYR A 57 5.64 0.18 -7.77
N SER A 58 4.33 0.35 -7.61
CA SER A 58 3.75 1.59 -7.13
C SER A 58 3.73 1.54 -5.60
N VAL A 59 4.18 2.61 -4.96
CA VAL A 59 4.18 2.74 -3.49
C VAL A 59 3.37 3.97 -3.13
N GLU A 60 2.43 3.79 -2.21
CA GLU A 60 1.57 4.86 -1.71
C GLU A 60 1.59 4.85 -0.18
N TYR A 61 1.35 6.01 0.44
CA TYR A 61 1.10 6.08 1.87
C TYR A 61 -0.01 7.05 2.20
N HIS A 62 -0.67 6.80 3.31
CA HIS A 62 -1.71 7.65 3.88
C HIS A 62 -1.27 8.16 5.24
N GLU A 63 -1.40 9.46 5.45
CA GLU A 63 -1.16 10.10 6.75
C GLU A 63 -1.99 11.39 6.84
N GLN A 64 -2.64 11.62 8.00
CA GLN A 64 -3.39 12.85 8.28
C GLN A 64 -4.44 13.20 7.21
N ASP A 65 -5.24 12.20 6.81
CA ASP A 65 -6.30 12.34 5.78
C ASP A 65 -5.78 12.71 4.38
N LYS A 66 -4.48 12.51 4.13
CA LYS A 66 -3.85 12.75 2.84
C LYS A 66 -3.22 11.47 2.30
N ASP A 67 -3.41 11.26 1.02
CA ASP A 67 -2.79 10.18 0.26
C ASP A 67 -1.60 10.72 -0.54
N TYR A 68 -0.54 9.95 -0.60
CA TYR A 68 0.68 10.29 -1.33
C TYR A 68 1.16 9.08 -2.12
N ALA A 69 1.65 9.32 -3.33
CA ALA A 69 2.25 8.30 -4.18
C ALA A 69 3.72 8.62 -4.44
N ALA A 70 4.56 7.59 -4.50
CA ALA A 70 5.92 7.74 -4.98
C ALA A 70 5.90 8.10 -6.47
N GLU A 71 6.76 9.04 -6.87
CA GLU A 71 6.89 9.44 -8.27
C GLU A 71 7.63 8.34 -9.06
N GLY A 72 6.91 7.70 -9.98
CA GLY A 72 7.44 6.66 -10.87
C GLY A 72 7.52 5.29 -10.21
N ASP A 73 8.14 4.35 -10.92
CA ASP A 73 8.29 2.97 -10.47
C ASP A 73 9.37 2.85 -9.38
N VAL A 74 9.05 2.15 -8.30
CA VAL A 74 9.95 1.89 -7.18
C VAL A 74 10.51 0.47 -7.31
N PRO A 75 11.85 0.27 -7.33
CA PRO A 75 12.44 -1.06 -7.37
C PRO A 75 12.27 -1.78 -6.03
N TYR A 76 12.28 -3.12 -6.06
CA TYR A 76 12.03 -3.98 -4.91
C TYR A 76 12.88 -3.62 -3.68
N GLU A 77 14.19 -3.39 -3.86
CA GLU A 77 15.10 -3.07 -2.77
C GLU A 77 14.72 -1.76 -2.06
N LEU A 78 14.19 -0.81 -2.83
CA LEU A 78 13.71 0.46 -2.30
C LEU A 78 12.38 0.28 -1.58
N VAL A 79 11.46 -0.54 -2.09
CA VAL A 79 10.21 -0.89 -1.39
C VAL A 79 10.52 -1.52 -0.02
N ALA A 80 11.43 -2.49 0.02
CA ALA A 80 11.83 -3.14 1.26
C ALA A 80 12.46 -2.16 2.26
N PHE A 81 13.29 -1.21 1.79
CA PHE A 81 13.80 -0.13 2.63
C PHE A 81 12.66 0.72 3.21
N LEU A 82 11.71 1.13 2.38
CA LEU A 82 10.59 1.98 2.81
C LEU A 82 9.75 1.28 3.88
N PHE A 83 9.38 0.02 3.66
CA PHE A 83 8.56 -0.75 4.60
C PHE A 83 9.26 -1.01 5.93
N THR A 84 10.53 -1.43 5.91
CA THR A 84 11.28 -1.70 7.14
C THR A 84 11.55 -0.44 7.96
N SER A 85 11.88 0.67 7.29
CA SER A 85 12.05 1.97 7.95
C SER A 85 10.72 2.48 8.53
N TYR A 86 9.62 2.35 7.79
CA TYR A 86 8.27 2.68 8.27
C TYR A 86 7.88 1.84 9.49
N ASN A 87 8.13 0.52 9.46
CA ASN A 87 7.86 -0.39 10.58
C ASN A 87 8.57 0.02 11.88
N ARG A 88 9.82 0.51 11.74
CA ARG A 88 10.66 0.97 12.86
C ARG A 88 10.32 2.39 13.33
N GLY A 89 9.45 3.10 12.63
CA GLY A 89 9.15 4.51 12.90
C GLY A 89 10.29 5.46 12.54
N ASP A 90 11.18 5.08 11.63
CA ASP A 90 12.28 5.90 11.15
C ASP A 90 11.84 6.73 9.93
N ASP A 91 11.73 8.05 10.08
CA ASP A 91 11.27 8.96 9.02
C ASP A 91 12.19 9.04 7.78
N ALA A 92 13.36 8.39 7.79
CA ALA A 92 14.25 8.32 6.63
C ALA A 92 13.57 7.82 5.35
N TRP A 93 12.51 6.99 5.46
CA TRP A 93 11.74 6.51 4.30
C TRP A 93 11.14 7.66 3.47
N ARG A 94 10.74 8.77 4.11
CA ARG A 94 10.12 9.91 3.40
C ARG A 94 11.08 10.59 2.43
N ALA A 95 12.38 10.59 2.74
CA ALA A 95 13.41 11.26 1.95
C ALA A 95 13.98 10.40 0.81
N LYS A 96 13.65 9.11 0.75
CA LYS A 96 14.24 8.17 -0.22
C LYS A 96 13.60 8.18 -1.59
N VAL A 97 12.35 8.63 -1.68
CA VAL A 97 11.63 8.82 -2.94
C VAL A 97 10.99 10.20 -2.94
N ARG A 98 10.59 10.65 -4.13
CA ARG A 98 9.78 11.86 -4.25
C ARG A 98 8.32 11.46 -4.08
N TRP A 99 7.66 12.08 -3.13
CA TRP A 99 6.23 11.87 -2.87
C TRP A 99 5.41 12.96 -3.52
N GLN A 100 4.29 12.57 -4.12
CA GLN A 100 3.30 13.47 -4.69
C GLN A 100 1.98 13.26 -3.96
N GLU A 101 1.38 14.35 -3.46
CA GLU A 101 0.05 14.30 -2.86
C GLU A 101 -0.96 13.91 -3.94
N VAL A 102 -1.70 12.82 -3.71
CA VAL A 102 -2.74 12.33 -4.61
C VAL A 102 -4.01 13.13 -4.34
N THR A 103 -4.19 14.22 -5.07
CA THR A 103 -5.48 14.91 -5.10
C THR A 103 -6.44 14.10 -5.97
N LEU A 104 -7.33 13.33 -5.35
CA LEU A 104 -8.49 12.79 -6.05
C LEU A 104 -9.25 13.96 -6.67
N PRO A 105 -9.54 13.95 -7.99
CA PRO A 105 -10.40 14.97 -8.55
C PRO A 105 -11.75 14.91 -7.83
N PRO A 106 -12.40 16.07 -7.55
CA PRO A 106 -13.71 16.08 -6.92
C PRO A 106 -14.65 15.17 -7.72
N ALA A 107 -15.38 14.32 -6.99
CA ALA A 107 -16.34 13.37 -7.55
C ALA A 107 -17.30 14.10 -8.52
N GLY A 108 -17.02 14.00 -9.82
CA GLY A 108 -17.69 14.82 -10.84
C GLY A 108 -16.84 15.08 -12.09
N ALA A 109 -15.51 14.98 -12.02
CA ALA A 109 -14.64 15.06 -13.18
C ALA A 109 -14.65 13.73 -13.97
N ARG A 110 -15.68 13.53 -14.79
CA ARG A 110 -15.58 12.67 -15.99
C ARG A 110 -14.37 13.18 -16.77
N TRP A 111 -13.37 12.35 -17.09
CA TRP A 111 -12.52 12.33 -18.30
C TRP A 111 -11.22 11.53 -17.97
N ALA A 112 -11.23 10.26 -18.42
CA ALA A 112 -10.11 9.37 -18.79
C ALA A 112 -8.96 9.02 -17.80
N ALA A 113 -8.97 7.74 -17.36
CA ALA A 113 -7.90 6.80 -16.94
C ALA A 113 -6.48 7.33 -16.54
N PRO A 114 -5.88 6.89 -15.39
CA PRO A 114 -5.90 5.51 -14.85
C PRO A 114 -6.37 5.40 -13.39
N ALA A 115 -7.42 6.13 -12.99
CA ALA A 115 -8.01 6.02 -11.64
C ALA A 115 -8.85 4.74 -11.37
N LEU A 116 -8.83 3.77 -12.29
CA LEU A 116 -9.70 2.58 -12.22
C LEU A 116 -9.21 1.54 -11.21
N VAL A 117 -7.90 1.48 -10.92
CA VAL A 117 -7.33 0.47 -10.00
C VAL A 117 -7.65 0.81 -8.53
N LEU A 118 -7.51 2.07 -8.12
CA LEU A 118 -7.87 2.53 -6.77
C LEU A 118 -9.37 2.37 -6.48
N VAL A 119 -10.23 2.65 -7.45
CA VAL A 119 -11.69 2.46 -7.30
C VAL A 119 -12.04 0.98 -7.17
N LEU A 120 -11.36 0.08 -7.89
CA LEU A 120 -11.61 -1.36 -7.77
C LEU A 120 -11.16 -1.91 -6.41
N VAL A 121 -9.99 -1.51 -5.91
CA VAL A 121 -9.52 -1.94 -4.57
C VAL A 121 -10.45 -1.42 -3.48
N LEU A 122 -10.89 -0.15 -3.57
CA LEU A 122 -11.83 0.43 -2.60
C LEU A 122 -13.21 -0.26 -2.65
N LEU A 123 -13.71 -0.59 -3.85
CA LEU A 123 -14.98 -1.33 -4.02
C LEU A 123 -14.89 -2.76 -3.46
N VAL A 124 -13.76 -3.43 -3.62
CA VAL A 124 -13.54 -4.77 -3.05
C VAL A 124 -13.51 -4.70 -1.52
N VAL A 125 -12.80 -3.73 -0.94
CA VAL A 125 -12.76 -3.54 0.53
C VAL A 125 -14.15 -3.22 1.08
N VAL A 126 -14.90 -2.33 0.42
CA VAL A 126 -16.28 -1.99 0.82
C VAL A 126 -17.21 -3.20 0.69
N ALA A 127 -17.11 -3.98 -0.39
CA ALA A 127 -17.92 -5.19 -0.58
C ALA A 127 -17.65 -6.25 0.51
N VAL A 128 -16.38 -6.45 0.89
CA VAL A 128 -16.00 -7.37 1.98
C VAL A 128 -16.54 -6.90 3.33
N LEU A 129 -16.48 -5.59 3.61
CA LEU A 129 -17.03 -5.02 4.84
C LEU A 129 -18.55 -5.16 4.92
N LEU A 130 -19.27 -4.90 3.81
CA LEU A 130 -20.72 -5.07 3.75
C LEU A 130 -21.14 -6.54 3.89
N TYR A 131 -20.41 -7.47 3.26
CA TYR A 131 -20.70 -8.90 3.39
C TYR A 131 -20.55 -9.39 4.84
N LYS A 132 -19.51 -8.94 5.55
CA LYS A 132 -19.28 -9.30 6.96
C LYS A 132 -20.31 -8.70 7.93
N MET A 133 -20.95 -7.58 7.58
CA MET A 133 -22.02 -6.98 8.40
C MET A 133 -23.40 -7.60 8.15
N ALA A 134 -23.57 -8.34 7.05
CA ALA A 134 -24.83 -8.98 6.67
C ALA A 134 -24.98 -10.43 7.18
N GLN A 135 -23.94 -10.99 7.81
CA GLN A 135 -23.95 -12.27 8.52
C GLN A 135 -24.07 -12.05 10.02
#